data_AF-A0A7C5HVJ3-F1
#
_entry.id   AF-A0A7C5HVJ3-F1
#
_cell.length_a   1.000
_cell.length_b   1.000
_cell.length_c   1.000
_cell.angle_alpha   90.00
_cell.angle_beta   90.00
_cell.angle_gamma   90.00
#
_symmetry.space_group_name_H-M   'P 1'
#
loop_
_entity.id
_entity.type
_entity.pdbx_description
1 polymer ?
#
loop_
_entity_poly.entity_id
_entity_poly.type
_entity_poly.pdbx_seq_one_letter_code
_entity_poly.pdbx_strand_id
1 'polypeptide(L)' 'MSKTTFAVKVNDKTANKVKNFCRERGIKYGFFVEKALEERLEREELKEDLLDLKTLRSLEKEAIPIEGYLKKRRV' A
#
# COMPACT_ATOMS: atom_id res chain seq x y z
N MET A 1 9.35 9.30 16.94
CA MET A 1 8.65 8.00 16.81
C MET A 1 9.55 6.91 17.35
N SER A 2 8.99 5.95 18.10
CA SER A 2 9.71 4.76 18.58
C SER A 2 10.10 3.88 17.38
N LYS A 3 11.37 3.49 17.29
CA LYS A 3 11.80 2.48 16.30
C LYS A 3 11.67 1.09 16.90
N THR A 4 11.11 0.17 16.12
CA THR A 4 10.97 -1.25 16.49
C THR A 4 11.81 -2.11 15.56
N THR A 5 12.37 -3.20 16.07
CA THR A 5 13.14 -4.14 15.26
C THR A 5 12.21 -5.03 14.44
N PHE A 6 12.38 -5.03 13.12
CA PHE A 6 11.69 -5.91 12.19
C PHE A 6 12.73 -6.84 11.52
N ALA A 7 12.58 -8.15 11.71
CA ALA A 7 13.53 -9.15 11.22
C ALA A 7 12.85 -10.07 10.19
N VAL A 8 13.41 -10.12 8.98
CA VAL A 8 12.89 -10.94 7.87
C VAL A 8 14.06 -11.60 7.16
N LYS A 9 13.87 -12.84 6.71
CA LYS A 9 14.83 -13.54 5.85
C LYS A 9 14.68 -13.06 4.41
N VAL A 10 15.78 -12.63 3.82
CA VAL A 10 15.87 -12.25 2.41
C VAL A 10 16.98 -13.04 1.72
N ASN A 11 16.87 -13.20 0.41
CA ASN A 11 17.89 -13.87 -0.39
C ASN A 11 19.23 -13.11 -0.28
N ASP A 12 20.32 -13.84 -0.08
CA ASP A 12 21.69 -13.31 0.03
C ASP A 12 22.07 -12.41 -1.15
N LYS A 13 21.65 -12.76 -2.37
CA LYS A 13 21.91 -11.93 -3.56
C LYS A 13 21.27 -10.55 -3.43
N THR A 14 20.04 -10.49 -2.92
CA THR A 14 19.30 -9.24 -2.72
C THR A 14 19.92 -8.43 -1.60
N ALA A 15 20.26 -9.07 -0.48
CA ALA A 15 20.94 -8.43 0.64
C ALA A 15 22.26 -7.77 0.19
N ASN A 16 23.08 -8.50 -0.58
CA ASN A 16 24.34 -7.98 -1.12
C ASN A 16 24.15 -6.82 -2.10
N LYS A 17 23.12 -6.86 -2.96
CA LYS A 17 22.80 -5.75 -3.86
C LYS A 17 22.41 -4.49 -3.10
N VAL A 18 21.49 -4.61 -2.13
CA VAL A 18 21.09 -3.48 -1.28
C VAL A 18 22.30 -2.94 -0.51
N LYS A 19 23.18 -3.83 -0.06
CA LYS A 19 24.42 -3.49 0.63
C LYS A 19 25.33 -2.62 -0.22
N ASN A 20 25.68 -3.10 -1.40
CA ASN A 20 26.57 -2.37 -2.30
C ASN A 20 25.95 -1.02 -2.73
N PHE A 21 24.65 -1.02 -3.07
CA PHE A 21 23.93 0.18 -3.46
C PHE A 21 23.93 1.27 -2.37
N CYS A 22 23.62 0.90 -1.12
CA CYS A 22 23.62 1.85 -0.01
C CYS A 22 25.03 2.37 0.29
N ARG A 23 26.05 1.50 0.21
CA ARG A 23 27.45 1.87 0.45
C ARG A 23 27.99 2.83 -0.61
N GLU A 24 27.73 2.56 -1.89
CA GLU A 24 28.20 3.38 -3.01
C GLU A 24 27.60 4.80 -3.00
N ARG A 25 26.37 4.94 -2.48
CA ARG A 25 25.64 6.22 -2.44
C ARG A 25 25.69 6.93 -1.09
N GLY A 26 26.37 6.36 -0.08
CA GLY A 26 26.43 6.92 1.27
C GLY A 26 25.09 6.94 2.01
N ILE A 27 24.17 6.03 1.68
CA ILE A 27 22.82 5.97 2.24
C ILE A 27 22.78 4.99 3.42
N LYS A 28 22.04 5.34 4.48
CA LYS A 28 21.81 4.42 5.61
C LYS A 28 20.85 3.30 5.20
N TYR A 29 21.22 2.06 5.53
CA TYR A 29 20.46 0.85 5.22
C TYR A 29 19.05 0.87 5.77
N GLY A 30 18.92 1.18 7.07
CA GLY A 30 17.62 1.24 7.72
C GLY A 30 16.70 2.26 7.05
N PHE A 31 17.23 3.43 6.69
CA PHE A 31 16.46 4.46 6.00
C PHE A 31 16.01 4.01 4.60
N PHE A 32 16.91 3.41 3.83
CA PHE A 32 16.59 2.90 2.50
C PHE A 32 15.51 1.81 2.55
N VAL A 33 15.62 0.86 3.47
CA VAL A 33 14.64 -0.22 3.63
C VAL A 33 13.31 0.30 4.14
N GLU A 34 13.31 1.20 5.13
CA GLU A 34 12.11 1.84 5.69
C GLU A 34 11.34 2.57 4.56
N LYS A 35 12.04 3.40 3.78
CA LYS A 35 11.43 4.10 2.62
C LYS A 35 10.93 3.16 1.53
N ALA A 36 11.71 2.13 1.19
CA ALA A 36 11.31 1.17 0.17
C ALA A 36 10.07 0.36 0.59
N LEU A 37 9.90 0.09 1.89
CA LEU A 37 8.71 -0.58 2.42
C LEU A 37 7.49 0.35 2.40
N GLU A 38 7.64 1.60 2.84
CA GLU A 38 6.57 2.62 2.76
C GLU A 38 6.06 2.77 1.31
N GLU A 39 6.96 3.01 0.36
CA GLU A 39 6.60 3.16 -1.05
C GLU A 39 5.94 1.90 -1.64
N ARG A 40 6.36 0.71 -1.16
CA ARG A 40 5.79 -0.55 -1.66
C ARG A 40 4.38 -0.78 -1.13
N LEU A 41 4.13 -0.40 0.13
CA LEU A 41 2.81 -0.48 0.77
C LEU A 41 1.83 0.46 0.07
N GLU A 42 2.19 1.75 -0.09
CA GLU A 42 1.35 2.73 -0.78
C GLU A 42 0.93 2.27 -2.19
N ARG A 43 1.83 1.60 -2.92
CA ARG A 43 1.52 1.06 -4.25
C ARG A 43 0.57 -0.13 -4.25
N GLU A 44 0.64 -1.01 -3.25
CA GLU A 44 -0.33 -2.11 -3.16
C GLU A 44 -1.69 -1.59 -2.69
N GLU A 45 -1.73 -0.68 -1.72
CA GLU A 45 -2.98 -0.04 -1.26
C GLU A 45 -3.68 0.68 -2.42
N LEU A 46 -2.96 1.52 -3.18
CA LEU A 46 -3.51 2.19 -4.36
C LEU A 46 -4.05 1.19 -5.40
N LYS A 47 -3.38 0.05 -5.56
CA LYS A 47 -3.81 -0.98 -6.52
C LYS A 47 -5.09 -1.66 -6.05
N GLU A 48 -5.24 -1.92 -4.76
CA GLU A 48 -6.47 -2.43 -4.16
C GLU A 48 -7.61 -1.41 -4.32
N ASP A 49 -7.37 -0.14 -3.99
CA ASP A 49 -8.35 0.94 -4.16
C ASP A 49 -8.84 1.07 -5.62
N LEU A 50 -7.91 0.98 -6.58
CA LEU A 50 -8.27 1.04 -8.01
C LEU A 50 -9.09 -0.18 -8.45
N LEU A 51 -8.81 -1.34 -7.88
CA LEU A 51 -9.58 -2.56 -8.17
C LEU A 51 -11.00 -2.43 -7.62
N ASP A 52 -11.14 -1.94 -6.39
CA ASP A 52 -12.43 -1.68 -5.75
C ASP A 52 -13.21 -0.62 -6.52
N LEU A 53 -12.58 0.48 -6.91
CA LEU A 53 -13.23 1.49 -7.73
C LEU A 53 -13.75 0.90 -9.05
N LYS A 54 -12.95 0.07 -9.73
CA LYS A 54 -13.36 -0.57 -10.98
C LYS A 54 -14.55 -1.51 -10.78
N THR A 55 -14.53 -2.31 -9.71
CA THR A 55 -15.61 -3.26 -9.42
C THR A 55 -16.88 -2.55 -9.00
N LEU A 56 -16.81 -1.60 -8.07
CA LEU A 56 -17.95 -0.84 -7.56
C LEU A 56 -18.55 0.09 -8.61
N ARG A 57 -17.76 0.63 -9.55
CA ARG A 57 -18.28 1.46 -10.65
C ARG A 57 -19.27 0.71 -11.54
N SER A 58 -19.16 -0.62 -11.63
CA SER A 58 -20.14 -1.42 -12.38
C SER A 58 -21.52 -1.43 -11.71
N LEU A 59 -21.56 -1.29 -10.38
CA LEU A 59 -22.76 -1.27 -9.56
C LEU A 59 -23.44 0.10 -9.51
N GLU A 60 -22.78 1.19 -9.95
CA GLU A 60 -23.39 2.53 -10.00
C GLU A 60 -24.69 2.57 -10.82
N LYS A 61 -24.80 1.72 -11.85
CA LYS A 61 -26.02 1.60 -12.67
C LYS A 61 -27.23 1.09 -11.88
N GLU A 62 -26.98 0.34 -10.80
CA GLU A 62 -27.99 -0.23 -9.92
C GLU A 62 -28.23 0.66 -8.68
N ALA A 63 -27.45 1.74 -8.53
CA ALA A 63 -27.57 2.64 -7.40
C ALA A 63 -28.90 3.40 -7.47
N ILE A 64 -29.60 3.46 -6.34
CA ILE A 64 -30.79 4.30 -6.16
C ILE A 64 -30.38 5.63 -5.51
N PRO A 65 -31.07 6.74 -5.84
CA PRO A 65 -30.89 8.00 -5.13
C PRO A 65 -31.09 7.82 -3.63
N ILE A 66 -30.32 8.54 -2.81
CA ILE A 66 -30.33 8.40 -1.36
C ILE A 66 -31.72 8.69 -0.77
N GLU A 67 -32.47 9.61 -1.36
CA GLU A 67 -33.84 9.94 -0.98
C GLU A 67 -34.79 8.74 -1.21
N GLY A 68 -34.57 8.01 -2.31
CA GLY A 68 -35.31 6.79 -2.63
C GLY A 68 -35.00 5.64 -1.68
N TYR A 69 -33.74 5.55 -1.22
CA TYR A 69 -33.33 4.60 -0.20
C TYR A 69 -33.93 4.92 1.18
N LEU A 70 -33.84 6.19 1.62
CA LEU A 70 -34.34 6.63 2.92
C LEU A 70 -35.86 6.44 3.05
N LYS A 71 -36.62 6.72 1.98
CA LYS A 71 -38.07 6.46 1.95
C LYS A 71 -38.43 4.98 2.14
N LYS A 72 -37.62 4.06 1.61
CA LYS A 72 -37.83 2.60 1.80
C LYS A 72 -37.48 2.13 3.21
N ARG A 73 -36.55 2.80 3.88
CA ARG A 73 -36.00 2.35 5.17
C ARG A 73 -36.80 2.75 6.40
N ARG A 74 -37.85 3.58 6.27
CA ARG A 74 -38.73 4.04 7.37
C ARG A 74 -37.95 4.40 8.65
N VAL A 75 -36.94 5.27 8.50
CA VAL A 75 -36.39 6.04 9.63
C VAL A 75 -37.13 7.36 9.69
#